data_AF-Q8ZUQ8-F1
#
_entry.id   AF-Q8ZUQ8-F1
#
_cell.length_a   1.000
_cell.length_b   1.000
_cell.length_c   1.000
_cell.angle_alpha   90.00
_cell.angle_beta   90.00
_cell.angle_gamma   90.00
#
_symmetry.space_group_name_H-M   'P 1'
#
loop_
_entity.id
_entity.type
_entity.pdbx_description
1 polymer ?
#
loop_
_entity_poly.entity_id
_entity_poly.type
_entity_poly.pdbx_seq_one_letter_code
_entity_poly.pdbx_strand_id
1 'polypeptide(L)'
;MDKIEIISIGYKIVHHWNLLLFTVLAITGGVLFSIEVTSWFAYIIGSPLSTVLGTDPVTAGVQLLRTSHRFIGFIWGALLITYGIYLLAFRRVEIFKPLARPLSKQMAEAKALIRHYLTGRPLPPDVEKELERHNVLVSYMAILLFISIIFLSASGVLLVYKDALGISAATASWLVLLHDIGFALGLLFVAFHLFAVTHPSNRPLLVAMFGDGKAELSWVQKHMPKYLARRGLR
;
A
#
# COMPACT_ATOMS: atom_id res chain seq x y z
N MET A 1 1.14 -27.31 -19.11
CA MET A 1 0.41 -26.13 -18.59
C MET A 1 1.46 -25.07 -18.36
N ASP A 2 1.61 -24.14 -19.30
CA ASP A 2 2.81 -23.31 -19.31
C ASP A 2 2.66 -22.10 -18.40
N LYS A 3 1.42 -21.69 -18.10
CA LYS A 3 1.10 -20.58 -17.21
C LYS A 3 0.12 -20.99 -16.11
N ILE A 4 0.30 -20.41 -14.91
CA ILE A 4 -0.56 -20.61 -13.74
C ILE A 4 -1.07 -19.27 -13.21
N GLU A 5 -2.33 -19.23 -12.75
CA GLU A 5 -2.89 -18.06 -12.08
C GLU A 5 -2.25 -17.87 -10.70
N ILE A 6 -1.65 -16.69 -10.50
CA ILE A 6 -1.04 -16.28 -9.23
C ILE A 6 -1.73 -15.05 -8.62
N ILE A 7 -2.54 -14.34 -9.42
CA ILE A 7 -3.30 -13.16 -9.01
C ILE A 7 -4.72 -13.25 -9.58
N SER A 8 -5.71 -13.39 -8.71
CA SER A 8 -7.13 -13.43 -9.09
C SER A 8 -7.64 -12.06 -9.57
N ILE A 9 -8.71 -12.05 -10.37
CA ILE A 9 -9.35 -10.80 -10.84
C ILE A 9 -9.78 -9.87 -9.70
N GLY A 10 -10.37 -10.41 -8.62
CA GLY A 10 -10.80 -9.60 -7.47
C GLY A 10 -9.63 -8.91 -6.78
N TYR A 11 -8.50 -9.61 -6.62
CA TYR A 11 -7.26 -9.02 -6.10
C TYR A 11 -6.81 -7.86 -6.97
N LYS A 12 -6.82 -8.02 -8.31
CA LYS A 12 -6.43 -6.96 -9.23
C LYS A 12 -7.33 -5.74 -9.11
N ILE A 13 -8.65 -5.93 -9.11
CA ILE A 13 -9.62 -4.82 -9.01
C ILE A 13 -9.35 -4.00 -7.75
N VAL A 14 -9.22 -4.67 -6.60
CA VAL A 14 -8.94 -3.99 -5.34
C VAL A 14 -7.58 -3.29 -5.36
N HIS A 15 -6.55 -3.93 -5.93
CA HIS A 15 -5.24 -3.30 -6.07
C HIS A 15 -5.29 -2.02 -6.92
N HIS A 16 -5.99 -2.03 -8.06
CA HIS A 16 -6.10 -0.87 -8.95
C HIS A 16 -6.88 0.28 -8.30
N TRP A 17 -8.00 -0.04 -7.65
CA TRP A 17 -8.75 0.96 -6.89
C TRP A 17 -7.95 1.50 -5.72
N ASN A 18 -7.24 0.64 -4.99
CA ASN A 18 -6.36 1.08 -3.90
C ASN A 18 -5.25 1.99 -4.43
N LEU A 19 -4.61 1.66 -5.55
CA LEU A 19 -3.60 2.50 -6.19
C LEU A 19 -4.18 3.88 -6.52
N LEU A 20 -5.31 3.93 -7.22
CA LEU A 20 -5.93 5.19 -7.62
C LEU A 20 -6.33 6.04 -6.40
N LEU A 21 -7.06 5.46 -5.46
CA LEU A 21 -7.55 6.19 -4.28
C LEU A 21 -6.40 6.65 -3.39
N PHE A 22 -5.42 5.78 -3.13
CA PHE A 22 -4.24 6.13 -2.35
C PHE A 22 -3.41 7.23 -3.03
N THR A 23 -3.23 7.19 -4.36
CA THR A 23 -2.53 8.25 -5.09
C THR A 23 -3.23 9.60 -4.93
N VAL A 24 -4.56 9.66 -5.07
CA VAL A 24 -5.30 10.90 -4.90
C VAL A 24 -5.22 11.39 -3.44
N LEU A 25 -5.34 10.49 -2.46
CA LEU A 25 -5.15 10.82 -1.04
C LEU A 25 -3.75 11.32 -0.74
N ALA A 26 -2.72 10.72 -1.32
CA ALA A 26 -1.35 11.13 -1.13
C ALA A 26 -1.05 12.51 -1.74
N ILE A 27 -1.61 12.81 -2.92
CA ILE A 27 -1.48 14.13 -3.55
C ILE A 27 -2.20 15.18 -2.72
N THR A 28 -3.49 14.96 -2.42
CA THR A 28 -4.30 15.92 -1.65
C THR A 28 -3.75 16.11 -0.23
N GLY A 29 -3.34 15.03 0.44
CA GLY A 29 -2.72 15.06 1.77
C GLY A 29 -1.35 15.72 1.75
N GLY A 30 -0.51 15.42 0.75
CA GLY A 30 0.81 16.03 0.60
C GLY A 30 0.75 17.54 0.41
N VAL A 31 -0.25 18.05 -0.32
CA VAL A 31 -0.46 19.49 -0.47
C VAL A 31 -0.87 20.14 0.86
N LEU A 32 -1.77 19.48 1.61
CA LEU A 32 -2.21 19.97 2.91
C LEU A 32 -1.10 19.90 3.97
N PHE A 33 -0.23 18.90 3.88
CA PHE A 33 0.91 18.68 4.77
C PHE A 33 2.01 19.74 4.60
N SER A 34 2.23 20.24 3.38
CA SER A 34 3.32 21.17 3.08
C SER A 34 2.83 22.33 2.21
N ILE A 35 1.81 23.04 2.67
CA ILE A 35 1.17 24.11 1.89
C ILE A 35 2.15 25.25 1.55
N GLU A 36 3.13 25.51 2.41
CA GLU A 36 4.16 26.53 2.18
C GLU A 36 4.97 26.25 0.92
N VAL A 37 5.20 24.97 0.60
CA VAL A 37 5.97 24.53 -0.58
C VAL A 37 5.06 24.23 -1.77
N THR A 38 3.82 23.79 -1.51
CA THR A 38 2.90 23.25 -2.53
C THR A 38 1.71 24.18 -2.84
N SER A 39 1.72 25.41 -2.34
CA SER A 39 0.67 26.41 -2.56
C SER A 39 0.34 26.65 -4.04
N TRP A 40 1.32 26.53 -4.93
CA TRP A 40 1.12 26.62 -6.38
C TRP A 40 0.12 25.57 -6.90
N PHE A 41 0.07 24.39 -6.31
CA PHE A 41 -0.87 23.34 -6.70
C PHE A 41 -2.29 23.67 -6.23
N ALA A 42 -2.44 24.18 -5.01
CA ALA A 42 -3.70 24.70 -4.52
C ALA A 42 -4.18 25.89 -5.37
N TYR A 43 -3.29 26.79 -5.76
CA TYR A 43 -3.58 27.89 -6.66
C TYR A 43 -4.14 27.42 -8.01
N ILE A 44 -3.48 26.45 -8.67
CA ILE A 44 -3.93 25.91 -9.96
C ILE A 44 -5.34 25.32 -9.85
N ILE A 45 -5.61 24.56 -8.78
CA ILE A 45 -6.90 23.92 -8.56
C ILE A 45 -7.99 24.93 -8.21
N GLY A 46 -7.67 25.93 -7.40
CA GLY A 46 -8.64 26.91 -6.92
C GLY A 46 -8.90 28.06 -7.88
N SER A 47 -7.98 28.37 -8.80
CA SER A 47 -8.11 29.49 -9.75
C SER A 47 -9.43 29.47 -10.54
N PRO A 48 -9.88 28.34 -11.13
CA PRO A 48 -11.15 28.26 -11.84
C PRO A 48 -12.39 28.52 -10.97
N LEU A 49 -12.29 28.36 -9.65
CA LEU A 49 -13.41 28.47 -8.71
C LEU A 49 -13.38 29.77 -7.89
N SER A 50 -12.22 30.43 -7.83
CA SER A 50 -11.94 31.59 -6.97
C SER A 50 -12.92 32.74 -7.16
N THR A 51 -13.23 33.09 -8.41
CA THR A 51 -14.16 34.17 -8.76
C THR A 51 -15.59 33.86 -8.34
N VAL A 52 -16.02 32.60 -8.48
CA VAL A 52 -17.38 32.17 -8.10
C VAL A 52 -17.53 32.11 -6.58
N LEU A 53 -16.47 31.71 -5.88
CA LEU A 53 -16.46 31.57 -4.42
C LEU A 53 -16.14 32.88 -3.68
N GLY A 54 -15.76 33.95 -4.39
CA GLY A 54 -15.44 35.25 -3.79
C GLY A 54 -14.24 35.21 -2.83
N THR A 55 -13.26 34.33 -3.07
CA THR A 55 -12.07 34.14 -2.23
C THR A 55 -10.81 34.08 -3.08
N ASP A 56 -9.63 34.20 -2.46
CA ASP A 56 -8.38 34.01 -3.18
C ASP A 56 -8.21 32.56 -3.71
N PRO A 57 -7.50 32.36 -4.84
CA PRO A 57 -7.34 31.05 -5.45
C PRO A 57 -6.72 29.98 -4.53
N VAL A 58 -5.79 30.34 -3.65
CA VAL A 58 -5.13 29.37 -2.77
C VAL A 58 -6.14 28.86 -1.74
N THR A 59 -6.90 29.74 -1.11
CA THR A 59 -7.96 29.36 -0.16
C THR A 59 -9.02 28.47 -0.82
N ALA A 60 -9.50 28.84 -2.01
CA ALA A 60 -10.44 28.02 -2.77
C ALA A 60 -9.88 26.60 -3.03
N GLY A 61 -8.63 26.52 -3.48
CA GLY A 61 -7.95 25.25 -3.74
C GLY A 61 -7.78 24.39 -2.49
N VAL A 62 -7.35 24.99 -1.37
CA VAL A 62 -7.19 24.28 -0.09
C VAL A 62 -8.51 23.71 0.40
N GLN A 63 -9.61 24.46 0.29
CA GLN A 63 -10.93 23.97 0.68
C GLN A 63 -11.40 22.80 -0.19
N LEU A 64 -11.18 22.89 -1.51
CA LEU A 64 -11.53 21.81 -2.43
C LEU A 64 -10.70 20.55 -2.16
N LEU A 65 -9.38 20.70 -2.01
CA LEU A 65 -8.46 19.61 -1.70
C LEU A 65 -8.83 18.93 -0.38
N ARG A 66 -9.09 19.72 0.68
CA ARG A 66 -9.50 19.20 1.99
C ARG A 66 -10.82 18.44 1.92
N THR A 67 -11.80 18.97 1.21
CA THR A 67 -13.12 18.32 1.08
C THR A 67 -13.00 17.03 0.29
N SER A 68 -12.26 17.06 -0.82
CA SER A 68 -11.97 15.89 -1.65
C SER A 68 -11.21 14.81 -0.88
N HIS A 69 -10.17 15.20 -0.13
CA HIS A 69 -9.36 14.29 0.68
C HIS A 69 -10.23 13.52 1.69
N ARG A 70 -11.11 14.22 2.41
CA ARG A 70 -12.04 13.60 3.38
C ARG A 70 -12.99 12.62 2.71
N PHE A 71 -13.63 13.05 1.62
CA PHE A 71 -14.60 12.22 0.90
C PHE A 71 -13.96 10.94 0.33
N ILE A 72 -12.82 11.09 -0.35
CA ILE A 72 -12.05 9.97 -0.91
C ILE A 72 -11.52 9.07 0.21
N GLY A 73 -11.17 9.64 1.37
CA GLY A 73 -10.75 8.89 2.55
C GLY A 73 -11.81 7.89 3.02
N PHE A 74 -13.08 8.28 3.02
CA PHE A 74 -14.19 7.38 3.33
C PHE A 74 -14.38 6.28 2.27
N ILE A 75 -14.29 6.62 0.98
CA ILE A 75 -14.38 5.61 -0.10
C ILE A 75 -13.25 4.59 0.02
N TRP A 76 -12.03 5.07 0.27
CA TRP A 76 -10.86 4.23 0.46
C TRP A 76 -11.00 3.34 1.71
N GLY A 77 -11.46 3.89 2.83
CA GLY A 77 -11.77 3.12 4.03
C GLY A 77 -12.79 2.01 3.78
N ALA A 78 -13.88 2.32 3.05
CA ALA A 78 -14.90 1.32 2.69
C ALA A 78 -14.33 0.19 1.82
N LEU A 79 -13.47 0.52 0.84
CA LEU A 79 -12.76 -0.48 0.04
C LEU A 79 -11.90 -1.40 0.90
N LEU A 80 -11.09 -0.82 1.80
CA LEU A 80 -10.18 -1.57 2.66
C LEU A 80 -10.91 -2.46 3.67
N ILE A 81 -11.97 -1.95 4.29
CA ILE A 81 -12.79 -2.72 5.23
C ILE A 81 -13.45 -3.89 4.50
N THR A 82 -14.08 -3.65 3.35
CA THR A 82 -14.76 -4.68 2.57
C THR A 82 -13.78 -5.77 2.13
N TYR A 83 -12.61 -5.36 1.62
CA TYR A 83 -11.60 -6.33 1.19
C TYR A 83 -10.96 -7.07 2.37
N GLY A 84 -10.72 -6.39 3.49
CA GLY A 84 -10.22 -7.00 4.73
C GLY A 84 -11.18 -8.07 5.24
N ILE A 85 -12.48 -7.77 5.31
CA ILE A 85 -13.52 -8.75 5.67
C ILE A 85 -13.49 -9.94 4.72
N TYR A 86 -13.44 -9.70 3.41
CA TYR A 86 -13.34 -10.78 2.42
C TYR A 86 -12.11 -11.67 2.66
N LEU A 87 -10.93 -11.09 2.88
CA LEU A 87 -9.72 -11.87 3.13
C LEU A 87 -9.82 -12.71 4.41
N LEU A 88 -10.43 -12.17 5.47
CA LEU A 88 -10.60 -12.85 6.76
C LEU A 88 -11.67 -13.94 6.68
N ALA A 89 -12.87 -13.62 6.18
CA ALA A 89 -14.00 -14.53 6.10
C ALA A 89 -13.68 -15.78 5.25
N PHE A 90 -12.93 -15.60 4.16
CA PHE A 90 -12.52 -16.69 3.27
C PHE A 90 -11.12 -17.25 3.58
N ARG A 91 -10.50 -16.84 4.70
CA ARG A 91 -9.16 -17.30 5.13
C ARG A 91 -8.09 -17.19 4.04
N ARG A 92 -8.13 -16.09 3.26
CA ARG A 92 -7.23 -15.82 2.12
C ARG A 92 -6.01 -14.98 2.50
N VAL A 93 -5.78 -14.74 3.79
CA VAL A 93 -4.61 -13.99 4.28
C VAL A 93 -3.35 -14.88 4.21
N GLU A 94 -2.70 -14.88 3.05
CA GLU A 94 -1.46 -15.65 2.85
C GLU A 94 -0.18 -14.83 3.09
N ILE A 95 -0.28 -13.50 3.12
CA ILE A 95 0.87 -12.59 3.16
C ILE A 95 1.70 -12.74 4.43
N PHE A 96 1.13 -13.23 5.53
CA PHE A 96 1.84 -13.41 6.79
C PHE A 96 2.40 -14.83 7.01
N LYS A 97 2.18 -15.77 6.08
CA LYS A 97 2.73 -17.14 6.17
C LYS A 97 4.25 -17.19 6.40
N PRO A 98 5.07 -16.33 5.75
CA PRO A 98 6.53 -16.32 5.98
C PRO A 98 6.94 -16.04 7.43
N LEU A 99 6.09 -15.31 8.18
CA LEU A 99 6.36 -14.88 9.55
C LEU A 99 6.13 -15.99 10.59
N ALA A 100 5.48 -17.10 10.20
CA ALA A 100 5.31 -18.26 11.07
C ALA A 100 6.62 -19.04 11.30
N ARG A 101 7.67 -18.76 10.49
CA ARG A 101 8.98 -19.40 10.61
C ARG A 101 9.82 -18.75 11.72
N PRO A 102 10.81 -19.45 12.30
CA PRO A 102 11.72 -18.85 13.29
C PRO A 102 12.41 -17.59 12.77
N LEU A 103 12.64 -16.61 13.66
CA LEU A 103 13.27 -15.32 13.31
C LEU A 103 14.63 -15.48 12.63
N SER A 104 15.42 -16.48 13.01
CA SER A 104 16.71 -16.77 12.38
C SER A 104 16.57 -17.06 10.87
N LYS A 105 15.56 -17.86 10.49
CA LYS A 105 15.26 -18.16 9.08
C LYS A 105 14.72 -16.94 8.34
N GLN A 106 13.88 -16.15 9.00
CA GLN A 106 13.37 -14.90 8.45
C GLN A 106 14.51 -13.91 8.13
N MET A 107 15.46 -13.75 9.06
CA MET A 107 16.63 -12.90 8.87
C MET A 107 17.55 -13.42 7.76
N ALA A 108 17.76 -14.74 7.68
CA ALA A 108 18.55 -15.36 6.61
C ALA A 108 17.92 -15.09 5.23
N GLU A 109 16.61 -15.30 5.09
CA GLU A 109 15.89 -14.98 3.85
C GLU A 109 15.94 -13.50 3.51
N ALA A 110 15.69 -12.62 4.49
CA ALA A 110 15.74 -11.16 4.28
C ALA A 110 17.12 -10.72 3.76
N LYS A 111 18.21 -11.18 4.38
CA LYS A 111 19.58 -10.89 3.93
C LYS A 111 19.85 -11.43 2.52
N ALA A 112 19.42 -12.65 2.23
CA ALA A 112 19.58 -13.26 0.92
C ALA A 112 18.83 -12.48 -0.18
N LEU A 113 17.58 -12.09 0.08
CA LEU A 113 16.75 -11.30 -0.83
C LEU A 113 17.32 -9.90 -1.07
N ILE A 114 17.74 -9.20 -0.01
CA ILE A 114 18.37 -7.88 -0.14
C ILE A 114 19.63 -7.98 -0.99
N ARG A 115 20.50 -8.96 -0.72
CA ARG A 115 21.71 -9.20 -1.53
C ARG A 115 21.35 -9.53 -2.98
N HIS A 116 20.34 -10.36 -3.21
CA HIS A 116 19.86 -10.68 -4.56
C HIS A 116 19.37 -9.41 -5.29
N TYR A 117 18.52 -8.60 -4.66
CA TYR A 117 17.97 -7.39 -5.28
C TYR A 117 19.02 -6.29 -5.53
N LEU A 118 20.03 -6.18 -4.66
CA LEU A 118 21.06 -5.15 -4.81
C LEU A 118 22.22 -5.57 -5.73
N THR A 119 22.52 -6.87 -5.80
CA THR A 119 23.75 -7.36 -6.47
C THR A 119 23.50 -8.39 -7.57
N GLY A 120 22.25 -8.79 -7.81
CA GLY A 120 21.87 -9.82 -8.79
C GLY A 120 22.33 -11.24 -8.45
N ARG A 121 22.98 -11.45 -7.30
CA ARG A 121 23.51 -12.77 -6.88
C ARG A 121 22.37 -13.77 -6.69
N PRO A 122 22.52 -15.04 -7.11
CA PRO A 122 21.48 -16.05 -6.95
C PRO A 122 21.15 -16.28 -5.47
N LEU A 123 19.91 -16.68 -5.19
CA LEU A 123 19.51 -17.04 -3.84
C LEU A 123 20.17 -18.35 -3.40
N PRO A 124 20.56 -18.49 -2.13
CA PRO A 124 21.00 -19.76 -1.58
C PRO A 124 19.92 -20.85 -1.74
N PRO A 125 20.28 -22.11 -2.09
CA PRO A 125 19.28 -23.17 -2.34
C PRO A 125 18.38 -23.50 -1.15
N ASP A 126 18.86 -23.30 0.07
CA ASP A 126 18.11 -23.48 1.32
C ASP A 126 17.04 -22.40 1.51
N VAL A 127 17.29 -21.17 1.05
CA VAL A 127 16.32 -20.07 1.06
C VAL A 127 15.32 -20.22 -0.09
N GLU A 128 15.81 -20.54 -1.30
CA GLU A 128 15.00 -20.64 -2.51
C GLU A 128 13.86 -21.65 -2.35
N LYS A 129 14.14 -22.85 -1.82
CA LYS A 129 13.15 -23.90 -1.57
C LYS A 129 12.08 -23.53 -0.54
N GLU A 130 12.37 -22.55 0.30
CA GLU A 130 11.51 -22.11 1.39
C GLU A 130 10.64 -20.91 1.00
N LEU A 131 10.78 -20.38 -0.22
CA LEU A 131 10.04 -19.22 -0.68
C LEU A 131 8.54 -19.50 -0.81
N GLU A 132 7.79 -18.57 -0.22
CA GLU A 132 6.34 -18.51 -0.22
C GLU A 132 5.80 -17.63 -1.36
N ARG A 133 4.47 -17.59 -1.55
CA ARG A 133 3.83 -16.69 -2.52
C ARG A 133 4.25 -15.22 -2.32
N HIS A 134 4.34 -14.83 -1.06
CA HIS A 134 4.93 -13.56 -0.64
C HIS A 134 6.16 -13.90 0.18
N ASN A 135 7.28 -13.22 -0.03
CA ASN A 135 8.48 -13.44 0.77
C ASN A 135 8.43 -12.66 2.10
N VAL A 136 9.44 -12.85 2.94
CA VAL A 136 9.50 -12.23 4.27
C VAL A 136 9.55 -10.70 4.20
N LEU A 137 10.24 -10.11 3.23
CA LEU A 137 10.31 -8.65 3.06
C LEU A 137 8.94 -8.08 2.73
N VAL A 138 8.20 -8.72 1.82
CA VAL A 138 6.81 -8.35 1.50
C VAL A 138 5.90 -8.47 2.72
N SER A 139 6.13 -9.46 3.59
CA SER A 139 5.36 -9.62 4.83
C SER A 139 5.60 -8.46 5.81
N TYR A 140 6.85 -8.05 6.00
CA TYR A 140 7.19 -6.89 6.84
C TYR A 140 6.69 -5.57 6.25
N MET A 141 6.75 -5.42 4.92
CA MET A 141 6.16 -4.27 4.25
C MET A 141 4.63 -4.23 4.40
N ALA A 142 3.96 -5.39 4.42
CA ALA A 142 2.53 -5.46 4.69
C ALA A 142 2.19 -5.01 6.12
N ILE A 143 3.03 -5.33 7.11
CA ILE A 143 2.89 -4.81 8.48
C ILE A 143 3.05 -3.29 8.50
N LEU A 144 4.08 -2.76 7.83
CA LEU A 144 4.30 -1.32 7.69
C LEU A 144 3.08 -0.62 7.09
N LEU A 145 2.54 -1.16 6.00
CA LEU A 145 1.33 -0.65 5.36
C LEU A 145 0.12 -0.72 6.31
N PHE A 146 -0.05 -1.82 7.04
CA PHE A 146 -1.16 -1.99 7.96
C PHE A 146 -1.12 -0.96 9.10
N ILE A 147 0.05 -0.70 9.67
CA ILE A 147 0.25 0.35 10.70
C ILE A 147 -0.05 1.73 10.10
N SER A 148 0.44 2.02 8.90
CA SER A 148 0.13 3.26 8.18
C SER A 148 -1.38 3.46 7.98
N ILE A 149 -2.09 2.42 7.52
CA ILE A 149 -3.55 2.45 7.33
C ILE A 149 -4.28 2.71 8.65
N ILE A 150 -3.88 2.07 9.74
CA ILE A 150 -4.48 2.29 11.06
C ILE A 150 -4.31 3.75 11.48
N PHE A 151 -3.10 4.27 11.40
CA PHE A 151 -2.82 5.66 11.77
C PHE A 151 -3.61 6.63 10.91
N LEU A 152 -3.57 6.50 9.57
CA LEU A 152 -4.33 7.35 8.66
C LEU A 152 -5.85 7.29 8.91
N SER A 153 -6.40 6.09 9.04
CA SER A 153 -7.85 5.89 9.15
C SER A 153 -8.39 6.32 10.51
N ALA A 154 -7.76 5.89 11.60
CA ALA A 154 -8.21 6.22 12.95
C ALA A 154 -8.08 7.71 13.22
N SER A 155 -6.91 8.30 12.94
CA SER A 155 -6.71 9.73 13.14
C SER A 155 -7.55 10.57 12.17
N GLY A 156 -7.66 10.16 10.90
CA GLY A 156 -8.41 10.89 9.88
C GLY A 156 -9.90 10.98 10.21
N VAL A 157 -10.52 9.86 10.61
CA VAL A 157 -11.93 9.84 11.04
C VAL A 157 -12.14 10.71 12.28
N LEU A 158 -11.27 10.58 13.29
CA LEU A 158 -11.39 11.39 14.51
C LEU A 158 -11.18 12.89 14.25
N LEU A 159 -10.29 13.27 13.33
CA LEU A 159 -10.10 14.66 12.91
C LEU A 159 -11.30 15.23 12.16
N VAL A 160 -11.98 14.42 11.34
CA VAL A 160 -13.19 14.83 10.63
C VAL A 160 -14.33 15.12 11.60
N TYR A 161 -14.48 14.30 12.65
CA TYR A 161 -15.56 14.43 13.64
C TYR A 161 -15.13 15.11 14.94
N LYS A 162 -13.98 15.81 14.95
CA LYS A 162 -13.39 16.36 16.18
C LYS A 162 -14.34 17.23 16.99
N ASP A 163 -15.13 18.07 16.33
CA ASP A 163 -16.03 19.02 16.98
C ASP A 163 -17.26 18.29 17.55
N ALA A 164 -17.83 17.36 16.78
CA ALA A 164 -18.95 16.52 17.21
C ALA A 164 -18.61 15.59 18.38
N LEU A 165 -17.34 15.17 18.46
CA LEU A 165 -16.82 14.30 19.52
C LEU A 165 -16.27 15.09 20.72
N GLY A 166 -16.28 16.43 20.69
CA GLY A 166 -15.72 17.26 21.76
C GLY A 166 -14.21 17.05 21.97
N ILE A 167 -13.47 16.70 20.91
CA ILE A 167 -12.04 16.44 20.97
C ILE A 167 -11.30 17.75 21.27
N SER A 168 -10.53 17.76 22.35
CA SER A 168 -9.73 18.93 22.76
C SER A 168 -8.70 19.32 21.69
N ALA A 169 -8.28 20.58 21.69
CA ALA A 169 -7.24 21.06 20.78
C ALA A 169 -5.92 20.26 20.91
N ALA A 170 -5.52 19.94 22.15
CA ALA A 170 -4.32 19.14 22.41
C ALA A 170 -4.43 17.73 21.82
N THR A 171 -5.59 17.08 21.98
CA THR A 171 -5.86 15.77 21.38
C THR A 171 -5.87 15.86 19.85
N ALA A 172 -6.47 16.91 19.28
CA ALA A 172 -6.48 17.13 17.85
C ALA A 172 -5.06 17.28 17.28
N SER A 173 -4.16 17.97 17.97
CA SER A 173 -2.73 18.06 17.58
C SER A 173 -2.06 16.69 17.55
N TRP A 174 -2.31 15.84 18.54
CA TRP A 174 -1.80 14.46 18.53
C TRP A 174 -2.38 13.63 17.38
N LEU A 175 -3.66 13.79 17.06
CA LEU A 175 -4.28 13.11 15.93
C LEU A 175 -3.66 13.56 14.61
N VAL A 176 -3.38 14.85 14.43
CA VAL A 176 -2.65 15.35 13.24
C VAL A 176 -1.28 14.70 13.15
N LEU A 177 -0.50 14.69 14.24
CA LEU A 177 0.82 14.05 14.26
C LEU A 177 0.75 12.56 13.89
N LEU A 178 -0.22 11.82 14.45
CA LEU A 178 -0.43 10.41 14.11
C LEU A 178 -0.82 10.23 12.64
N HIS A 179 -1.64 11.13 12.10
CA HIS A 179 -2.01 11.14 10.68
C HIS A 179 -0.78 11.33 9.79
N ASP A 180 0.07 12.29 10.14
CA ASP A 180 1.30 12.62 9.40
C ASP A 180 2.32 11.49 9.47
N ILE A 181 2.50 10.86 10.64
CA ILE A 181 3.32 9.65 10.78
C ILE A 181 2.75 8.53 9.90
N GLY A 182 1.43 8.32 9.93
CA GLY A 182 0.76 7.35 9.08
C GLY A 182 1.02 7.61 7.58
N PHE A 183 0.97 8.88 7.17
CA PHE A 183 1.26 9.31 5.80
C PHE A 183 2.72 9.02 5.42
N ALA A 184 3.69 9.39 6.26
CA ALA A 184 5.11 9.13 6.02
C ALA A 184 5.42 7.63 5.91
N LEU A 185 4.84 6.80 6.79
CA LEU A 185 4.97 5.35 6.71
C LEU A 185 4.36 4.78 5.42
N GLY A 186 3.24 5.36 4.95
CA GLY A 186 2.60 5.01 3.69
C GLY A 186 3.49 5.33 2.49
N LEU A 187 4.11 6.50 2.45
CA LEU A 187 5.08 6.87 1.42
C LEU A 187 6.31 5.95 1.43
N LEU A 188 6.82 5.63 2.62
CA LEU A 188 7.94 4.69 2.78
C LEU A 188 7.57 3.29 2.25
N PHE A 189 6.36 2.81 2.55
CA PHE A 189 5.84 1.57 1.97
C PHE A 189 5.81 1.65 0.44
N VAL A 190 5.27 2.71 -0.15
CA VAL A 190 5.21 2.87 -1.60
C VAL A 190 6.61 2.85 -2.22
N ALA A 191 7.57 3.56 -1.63
CA ALA A 191 8.95 3.57 -2.13
C ALA A 191 9.56 2.16 -2.16
N PHE A 192 9.46 1.41 -1.06
CA PHE A 192 9.95 0.03 -1.02
C PHE A 192 9.14 -0.91 -1.93
N HIS A 193 7.83 -0.70 -2.05
CA HIS A 193 6.96 -1.49 -2.91
C HIS A 193 7.35 -1.32 -4.37
N LEU A 194 7.49 -0.08 -4.83
CA LEU A 194 7.93 0.23 -6.19
C LEU A 194 9.31 -0.38 -6.46
N PHE A 195 10.30 -0.15 -5.59
CA PHE A 195 11.63 -0.75 -5.71
C PHE A 195 11.56 -2.28 -5.88
N ALA A 196 10.77 -2.96 -5.05
CA ALA A 196 10.63 -4.41 -5.12
C ALA A 196 9.93 -4.86 -6.41
N VAL A 197 8.80 -4.27 -6.79
CA VAL A 197 8.02 -4.74 -7.95
C VAL A 197 8.64 -4.39 -9.29
N THR A 198 9.46 -3.32 -9.37
CA THR A 198 10.18 -2.96 -10.59
C THR A 198 11.49 -3.72 -10.78
N HIS A 199 11.93 -4.51 -9.79
CA HIS A 199 13.12 -5.34 -9.93
C HIS A 199 12.94 -6.37 -11.06
N PRO A 200 13.93 -6.60 -11.96
CA PRO A 200 13.78 -7.50 -13.11
C PRO A 200 13.30 -8.91 -12.77
N SER A 201 13.76 -9.48 -11.66
CA SER A 201 13.31 -10.81 -11.19
C SER A 201 11.80 -10.90 -10.92
N ASN A 202 11.15 -9.78 -10.64
CA ASN A 202 9.73 -9.68 -10.32
C ASN A 202 8.86 -9.24 -11.51
N ARG A 203 9.44 -9.06 -12.71
CA ARG A 203 8.70 -8.66 -13.92
C ARG A 203 7.47 -9.55 -14.18
N PRO A 204 7.51 -10.89 -14.01
CA PRO A 204 6.32 -11.72 -14.19
C PRO A 204 5.18 -11.39 -13.23
N LEU A 205 5.47 -10.93 -12.00
CA LEU A 205 4.44 -10.47 -11.06
C LEU A 205 3.79 -9.18 -11.53
N LEU A 206 4.59 -8.24 -12.05
CA LEU A 206 4.09 -6.98 -12.57
C LEU A 206 3.18 -7.22 -13.79
N VAL A 207 3.61 -8.08 -14.72
CA VAL A 207 2.80 -8.49 -15.88
C VAL A 207 1.54 -9.21 -15.43
N ALA A 208 1.59 -10.10 -14.44
CA ALA A 208 0.40 -10.76 -13.91
C ALA A 208 -0.57 -9.75 -13.27
N MET A 209 -0.05 -8.76 -12.51
CA MET A 209 -0.87 -7.77 -11.80
C MET A 209 -1.68 -6.89 -12.75
N PHE A 210 -1.06 -6.44 -13.84
CA PHE A 210 -1.67 -5.53 -14.81
C PHE A 210 -2.20 -6.24 -16.08
N GLY A 211 -1.90 -7.53 -16.25
CA GLY A 211 -2.27 -8.36 -17.40
C GLY A 211 -3.32 -9.42 -17.10
N ASP A 212 -3.04 -10.69 -17.36
CA ASP A 212 -4.02 -11.80 -17.27
C ASP A 212 -4.08 -12.51 -15.91
N GLY A 213 -3.31 -12.05 -14.91
CA GLY A 213 -3.22 -12.69 -13.60
C GLY A 213 -2.33 -13.93 -13.53
N LYS A 214 -1.63 -14.27 -14.63
CA LYS A 214 -0.87 -15.52 -14.76
C LYS A 214 0.64 -15.27 -14.91
N ALA A 215 1.42 -16.27 -14.50
CA ALA A 215 2.87 -16.31 -14.69
C ALA A 215 3.32 -17.67 -15.21
N GLU A 216 4.47 -17.71 -15.88
CA GLU A 216 5.11 -18.93 -16.37
C GLU A 216 5.38 -19.90 -15.22
N LEU A 217 5.01 -21.17 -15.39
CA LEU A 217 5.14 -22.19 -14.36
C LEU A 217 6.60 -22.35 -13.89
N SER A 218 7.55 -22.30 -14.82
CA SER A 218 9.00 -22.39 -14.53
C SER A 218 9.48 -21.25 -13.62
N TRP A 219 8.95 -20.03 -13.81
CA TRP A 219 9.26 -18.91 -12.94
C TRP A 219 8.64 -19.10 -11.56
N VAL A 220 7.39 -19.59 -11.48
CA VAL A 220 6.69 -19.82 -10.21
C VAL A 220 7.33 -20.97 -9.42
N GLN A 221 7.81 -22.02 -10.07
CA GLN A 221 8.58 -23.10 -9.43
C GLN A 221 9.83 -22.58 -8.74
N LYS A 222 10.50 -21.60 -9.36
CA LYS A 222 11.71 -20.98 -8.83
C LYS A 222 11.44 -19.97 -7.70
N HIS A 223 10.40 -19.16 -7.82
CA HIS A 223 10.17 -18.03 -6.92
C HIS A 223 9.07 -18.25 -5.88
N MET A 224 8.27 -19.31 -6.01
CA MET A 224 7.15 -19.65 -5.12
C MET A 224 6.99 -21.17 -4.88
N PRO A 225 8.06 -21.96 -4.65
CA PRO A 225 7.99 -23.41 -4.54
C PRO A 225 7.05 -23.90 -3.42
N LYS A 226 7.04 -23.28 -2.23
CA LYS A 226 6.12 -23.69 -1.16
C LYS A 226 4.66 -23.42 -1.47
N TYR A 227 4.40 -22.35 -2.21
CA TYR A 227 3.05 -22.02 -2.65
C TYR A 227 2.52 -23.08 -3.63
N LEU A 228 3.34 -23.53 -4.58
CA LEU A 228 2.98 -24.62 -5.51
C LEU A 228 2.79 -25.95 -4.78
N ALA A 229 3.74 -26.31 -3.91
CA ALA A 229 3.69 -27.56 -3.16
C ALA A 229 2.39 -27.72 -2.36
N ARG A 230 1.91 -26.65 -1.71
CA ARG A 230 0.62 -26.65 -0.98
C ARG A 230 -0.60 -26.85 -1.87
N ARG A 231 -0.49 -26.52 -3.16
CA ARG A 231 -1.56 -26.68 -4.14
C ARG A 231 -1.49 -28.01 -4.88
N GLY A 232 -0.54 -28.89 -4.52
CA GLY A 232 -0.32 -30.16 -5.21
C GLY A 232 0.25 -30.00 -6.61
N LEU A 233 0.79 -28.82 -6.94
CA LEU A 233 1.40 -28.52 -8.23
C LEU A 233 2.91 -28.65 -8.05
N ARG A 234 3.57 -29.43 -8.91
CA ARG A 234 5.02 -29.60 -8.94
C ARG A 234 5.58 -28.91 -10.15
#